data_AF-A0A1N6Q6A0-F1
#
_entry.id   AF-A0A1N6Q6A0-F1
#
_cell.length_a   1.000
_cell.length_b   1.000
_cell.length_c   1.000
_cell.angle_alpha   90.00
_cell.angle_beta   90.00
_cell.angle_gamma   90.00
#
_symmetry.space_group_name_H-M   'P 1'
#
loop_
_entity.id
_entity.type
_entity.pdbx_description
1 polymer ?
#
loop_
_entity_poly.entity_id
_entity_poly.type
_entity_poly.pdbx_seq_one_letter_code
_entity_poly.pdbx_strand_id
1 'polypeptide(L)'
;MPDQTLTHLAMLLDRSGSMQTIKQATEQGFDLFLREQREAPGSCTVTLAQFDNEYEEVYTDLDVREAPPLDLRPRGMTALLDSIGRLVQTTALRIAQLPEDQRPGAVIVGIMTDGLENASKEYTHAAIKALVTEREETFGWTFLYMGANQDAIEVGASLGVKRERSLTYDTANVDQAYAATSRSMAGMRTAMAAGAPPAAARDQHAVYTEADRAAAGGPVPGRTSSWAGRPSAAPASVPAPRGTKDDPFDEQHLLDHVRSVLASGAPTLADVGMFGGRAVVWATVRGVPVFLNADSSRAALQQLVDASARGPLPWTVIASQSGQLNKVTFRSGERVPGFYCYTSAVQSVAGPLGGVAVAR
;
A
#
# COMPACT_ATOMS: atom_id res chain seq x y z
N MET A 1 26.07 22.39 -11.23
CA MET A 1 24.78 22.21 -10.51
C MET A 1 23.78 21.59 -11.46
N PRO A 2 22.95 20.63 -11.01
CA PRO A 2 21.88 20.04 -11.81
C PRO A 2 20.93 21.09 -12.40
N ASP A 3 20.36 20.79 -13.57
CA ASP A 3 19.31 21.61 -14.18
C ASP A 3 18.04 21.54 -13.33
N GLN A 4 17.81 22.59 -12.53
CA GLN A 4 16.68 22.68 -11.60
C GLN A 4 15.33 22.72 -12.30
N THR A 5 15.30 23.00 -13.61
CA THR A 5 14.08 23.06 -14.42
C THR A 5 13.80 21.76 -15.18
N LEU A 6 14.74 20.82 -15.17
CA LEU A 6 14.60 19.50 -15.77
C LEU A 6 14.10 18.48 -14.75
N THR A 7 12.99 17.82 -15.08
CA THR A 7 12.47 16.67 -14.36
C THR A 7 12.62 15.40 -15.20
N HIS A 8 13.09 14.31 -14.60
CA HIS A 8 13.05 12.99 -15.22
C HIS A 8 11.92 12.15 -14.62
N LEU A 9 11.03 11.64 -15.47
CA LEU A 9 9.96 10.73 -15.09
C LEU A 9 10.36 9.28 -15.43
N ALA A 10 10.51 8.43 -14.43
CA ALA A 10 10.76 7.01 -14.62
C ALA A 10 9.47 6.21 -14.32
N MET A 11 8.76 5.81 -15.37
CA MET A 11 7.48 5.11 -15.27
C MET A 11 7.71 3.61 -15.35
N LEU A 12 7.28 2.88 -14.31
CA LEU A 12 7.24 1.42 -14.29
C LEU A 12 5.78 0.96 -14.39
N LEU A 13 5.43 0.30 -15.48
CA LEU A 13 4.08 -0.14 -15.76
C LEU A 13 4.00 -1.67 -15.86
N ASP A 14 3.12 -2.25 -15.05
CA ASP A 14 2.79 -3.66 -15.12
C ASP A 14 2.12 -3.99 -16.46
N ARG A 15 2.54 -5.10 -17.06
CA ARG A 15 1.92 -5.74 -18.22
C ARG A 15 1.73 -7.24 -17.99
N SER A 16 1.58 -7.65 -16.74
CA SER A 16 1.26 -9.03 -16.37
C SER A 16 -0.10 -9.44 -16.94
N GLY A 17 -0.41 -10.73 -16.93
CA GLY A 17 -1.68 -11.24 -17.48
C GLY A 17 -2.95 -10.63 -16.87
N SER A 18 -2.91 -10.15 -15.61
CA SER A 18 -4.06 -9.50 -14.95
C SER A 18 -4.48 -8.20 -15.64
N MET A 19 -3.50 -7.47 -16.18
CA MET A 19 -3.70 -6.19 -16.88
C MET A 19 -4.58 -6.33 -18.13
N GLN A 20 -4.84 -7.56 -18.62
CA GLN A 20 -5.70 -7.80 -19.77
C GLN A 20 -7.10 -7.20 -19.61
N THR A 21 -7.63 -7.18 -18.39
CA THR A 21 -8.98 -6.66 -18.13
C THR A 21 -9.04 -5.12 -18.15
N ILE A 22 -7.93 -4.46 -17.81
CA ILE A 22 -7.81 -3.00 -17.74
C ILE A 22 -6.94 -2.40 -18.85
N LYS A 23 -6.54 -3.19 -19.84
CA LYS A 23 -5.63 -2.78 -20.92
C LYS A 23 -6.04 -1.46 -21.56
N GLN A 24 -7.27 -1.39 -22.06
CA GLN A 24 -7.77 -0.23 -22.78
C GLN A 24 -7.83 1.02 -21.89
N ALA A 25 -8.28 0.86 -20.64
CA ALA A 25 -8.34 1.97 -19.68
C ALA A 25 -6.94 2.45 -19.30
N THR A 26 -5.97 1.53 -19.21
CA THR A 26 -4.56 1.84 -18.92
C THR A 26 -3.92 2.62 -20.07
N GLU A 27 -4.11 2.19 -21.32
CA GLU A 27 -3.62 2.90 -22.50
C GLU A 27 -4.21 4.31 -22.60
N GLN A 28 -5.52 4.46 -22.42
CA GLN A 28 -6.18 5.77 -22.44
C GLN A 28 -5.73 6.68 -21.30
N GLY A 29 -5.59 6.13 -20.09
CA GLY A 29 -5.13 6.86 -18.92
C GLY A 29 -3.68 7.32 -19.07
N PHE A 30 -2.81 6.45 -19.60
CA PHE A 30 -1.41 6.79 -19.87
C PHE A 30 -1.27 7.85 -20.97
N ASP A 31 -2.08 7.77 -22.03
CA ASP A 31 -2.08 8.78 -23.10
C ASP A 31 -2.52 10.15 -22.58
N LEU A 32 -3.55 10.19 -21.71
CA LEU A 32 -3.96 11.43 -21.04
C LEU A 32 -2.86 11.96 -20.12
N PHE A 33 -2.24 11.08 -19.33
CA PHE A 33 -1.08 11.43 -18.50
C PHE A 33 0.03 12.07 -19.33
N LEU A 34 0.44 11.44 -20.45
CA LEU A 34 1.48 12.01 -21.32
C LEU A 34 1.06 13.39 -21.85
N ARG A 35 -0.19 13.57 -22.29
CA ARG A 35 -0.67 14.87 -22.77
C ARG A 35 -0.51 15.96 -21.71
N GLU A 36 -0.95 15.69 -20.48
CA GLU A 36 -0.84 16.65 -19.38
C GLU A 36 0.62 16.92 -19.00
N GLN A 37 1.48 15.89 -19.03
CA GLN A 37 2.91 16.08 -18.79
C GLN A 37 3.59 16.89 -19.91
N ARG A 38 3.12 16.82 -21.16
CA ARG A 38 3.65 17.69 -22.25
C ARG A 38 3.31 19.16 -22.06
N GLU A 39 2.16 19.44 -21.47
CA GLU A 39 1.66 20.80 -21.24
C GLU A 39 2.21 21.44 -19.95
N ALA A 40 2.66 20.61 -19.00
CA ALA A 40 3.23 21.09 -17.75
C ALA A 40 4.55 21.88 -17.98
N PRO A 41 4.75 23.02 -17.27
CA PRO A 41 5.97 23.82 -17.36
C PRO A 41 7.25 23.04 -17.03
N GLY A 42 8.37 23.55 -17.53
CA GLY A 42 9.71 22.97 -17.32
C GLY A 42 10.07 21.89 -18.33
N SER A 43 11.36 21.59 -18.43
CA SER A 43 11.88 20.52 -19.28
C SER A 43 11.57 19.16 -18.64
N CYS A 44 11.22 18.17 -19.46
CA CYS A 44 10.86 16.85 -18.95
C CYS A 44 11.31 15.75 -19.90
N THR A 45 12.08 14.80 -19.36
CA THR A 45 12.36 13.53 -20.02
C THR A 45 11.59 12.41 -19.34
N VAL A 46 11.31 11.35 -20.07
CA VAL A 46 10.56 10.20 -19.60
C VAL A 46 11.21 8.90 -20.05
N THR A 47 11.31 7.96 -19.13
CA THR A 47 11.60 6.55 -19.38
C THR A 47 10.34 5.76 -19.06
N LEU A 48 9.90 4.90 -19.98
CA LEU A 48 8.85 3.93 -19.73
C LEU A 48 9.45 2.53 -19.75
N ALA A 49 9.37 1.85 -18.62
CA ALA A 49 9.62 0.43 -18.52
C ALA A 49 8.29 -0.32 -18.33
N GLN A 50 8.06 -1.34 -19.16
CA GLN A 50 7.00 -2.30 -18.98
C GLN A 50 7.56 -3.58 -18.36
N PHE A 51 6.80 -4.21 -17.47
CA PHE A 51 7.25 -5.46 -16.85
C PHE A 51 6.15 -6.49 -16.68
N ASP A 52 6.55 -7.76 -16.78
CA ASP A 52 5.79 -8.91 -16.35
C ASP A 52 6.74 -9.78 -15.47
N ASN A 53 7.04 -11.01 -15.85
CA ASN A 53 8.21 -11.75 -15.36
C ASN A 53 9.48 -11.46 -16.18
N GLU A 54 9.37 -10.57 -17.17
CA GLU A 54 10.43 -9.97 -17.97
C GLU A 54 10.35 -8.45 -17.87
N TYR A 55 11.50 -7.78 -17.93
CA TYR A 55 11.62 -6.32 -17.89
C TYR A 55 12.02 -5.77 -19.26
N GLU A 56 11.33 -4.73 -19.72
CA GLU A 56 11.59 -4.07 -20.99
C GLU A 56 11.48 -2.56 -20.87
N GLU A 57 12.50 -1.82 -21.30
CA GLU A 57 12.42 -0.37 -21.48
C GLU A 57 11.89 -0.08 -22.89
N VAL A 58 10.67 0.44 -22.97
CA VAL A 58 10.00 0.79 -24.23
C VAL A 58 10.69 1.99 -24.88
N TYR A 59 11.04 2.97 -24.05
CA TYR A 59 11.86 4.11 -24.40
C TYR A 59 12.56 4.65 -23.15
N THR A 60 13.69 5.32 -23.35
CA THR A 60 14.57 5.79 -22.28
C THR A 60 14.98 7.23 -22.52
N ASP A 61 14.91 8.07 -21.49
CA ASP A 61 15.36 9.47 -21.48
C ASP A 61 14.78 10.33 -22.63
N LEU A 62 13.60 9.96 -23.14
CA LEU A 62 12.97 10.62 -24.27
C LEU A 62 12.31 11.92 -23.81
N ASP A 63 12.34 12.97 -24.62
CA ASP A 63 11.54 14.16 -24.35
C ASP A 63 10.05 13.77 -24.25
N VAL A 64 9.36 14.20 -23.19
CA VAL A 64 7.95 13.83 -22.99
C VAL A 64 7.05 14.27 -24.17
N ARG A 65 7.46 15.29 -24.92
CA ARG A 65 6.81 15.80 -26.13
C ARG A 65 6.89 14.82 -27.30
N GLU A 66 7.89 13.96 -27.31
CA GLU A 66 8.14 12.94 -28.34
C GLU A 66 7.70 11.54 -27.90
N ALA A 67 7.32 11.36 -26.63
CA ALA A 67 6.92 10.07 -26.08
C ALA A 67 5.75 9.45 -26.89
N PRO A 68 5.90 8.23 -27.43
CA PRO A 68 4.82 7.57 -28.17
C PRO A 68 3.68 7.14 -27.21
N PRO A 69 2.46 6.93 -27.75
CA PRO A 69 1.37 6.29 -27.01
C PRO A 69 1.76 4.92 -26.45
N LEU A 70 1.07 4.48 -25.41
CA LEU A 70 1.31 3.16 -24.82
C LEU A 70 0.78 2.04 -25.75
N ASP A 71 1.65 1.08 -26.08
CA ASP A 71 1.25 -0.25 -26.60
C ASP A 71 1.41 -1.27 -25.47
N LEU A 72 0.31 -1.57 -24.78
CA LEU A 72 0.30 -2.52 -23.67
C LEU A 72 0.05 -3.93 -24.20
N ARG A 73 0.91 -4.89 -23.87
CA ARG A 73 0.73 -6.30 -24.27
C ARG A 73 0.73 -7.21 -23.05
N PRO A 74 -0.42 -7.35 -22.37
CA PRO A 74 -0.53 -8.14 -21.15
C PRO A 74 -0.13 -9.61 -21.34
N ARG A 75 0.75 -10.13 -20.48
CA ARG A 75 1.26 -11.51 -20.53
C ARG A 75 1.98 -11.88 -19.23
N GLY A 76 2.20 -13.16 -18.99
CA GLY A 76 3.12 -13.59 -17.93
C GLY A 76 2.65 -13.27 -16.51
N MET A 77 3.62 -13.26 -15.61
CA MET A 77 3.45 -13.08 -14.15
C MET A 77 3.97 -11.71 -13.69
N THR A 78 4.04 -11.42 -12.39
CA THR A 78 4.40 -10.09 -11.86
C THR A 78 5.71 -10.14 -11.07
N ALA A 79 6.82 -9.71 -11.67
CA ALA A 79 8.13 -9.54 -11.02
C ALA A 79 8.37 -8.06 -10.66
N LEU A 80 7.53 -7.53 -9.77
CA LEU A 80 7.50 -6.13 -9.35
C LEU A 80 8.81 -5.70 -8.67
N LEU A 81 9.31 -6.48 -7.71
CA LEU A 81 10.51 -6.11 -6.95
C LEU A 81 11.73 -6.03 -7.87
N ASP A 82 11.94 -7.04 -8.71
CA ASP A 82 13.07 -7.06 -9.65
C ASP A 82 13.00 -5.90 -10.63
N SER A 83 11.79 -5.58 -11.08
CA SER A 83 11.56 -4.49 -12.04
C SER A 83 11.78 -3.11 -11.41
N ILE A 84 11.38 -2.89 -10.16
CA ILE A 84 11.71 -1.67 -9.40
C ILE A 84 13.22 -1.56 -9.22
N GLY A 85 13.86 -2.63 -8.75
CA GLY A 85 15.30 -2.65 -8.51
C GLY A 85 16.10 -2.34 -9.77
N ARG A 86 15.66 -2.89 -10.92
CA ARG A 86 16.29 -2.65 -12.22
C ARG A 86 16.07 -1.22 -12.71
N LEU A 87 14.84 -0.72 -12.74
CA LEU A 87 14.55 0.66 -13.19
C LEU A 87 15.33 1.69 -12.38
N VAL A 88 15.28 1.59 -11.05
CA VAL A 88 15.94 2.56 -10.16
C VAL A 88 17.45 2.58 -10.40
N GLN A 89 18.08 1.41 -10.56
CA GLN A 89 19.52 1.34 -10.80
C GLN A 89 19.91 1.80 -12.20
N THR A 90 19.18 1.41 -13.25
CA THR A 90 19.49 1.84 -14.62
C THR A 90 19.31 3.35 -14.77
N THR A 91 18.23 3.93 -14.22
CA THR A 91 18.04 5.39 -14.18
C THR A 91 19.16 6.08 -13.38
N ALA A 92 19.54 5.56 -12.21
CA ALA A 92 20.62 6.17 -11.41
C ALA A 92 21.97 6.14 -12.14
N LEU A 93 22.29 5.03 -12.82
CA LEU A 93 23.52 4.90 -13.62
C LEU A 93 23.54 5.88 -14.79
N ARG A 94 22.42 6.04 -15.51
CA ARG A 94 22.32 7.01 -16.62
C ARG A 94 22.52 8.45 -16.14
N ILE A 95 21.84 8.84 -15.07
CA ILE A 95 21.98 10.18 -14.49
C ILE A 95 23.40 10.44 -14.00
N ALA A 96 24.06 9.45 -13.40
CA ALA A 96 25.45 9.59 -12.95
C ALA A 96 26.44 9.82 -14.11
N GLN A 97 26.14 9.30 -15.30
CA GLN A 97 26.95 9.46 -16.51
C GLN A 97 26.76 10.82 -17.20
N LEU A 98 25.68 11.55 -16.88
CA LEU A 98 25.46 12.89 -17.42
C LEU A 98 26.42 13.91 -16.79
N PRO A 99 26.88 14.91 -17.58
CA PRO A 99 27.49 16.13 -17.04
C PRO A 99 26.60 16.74 -15.96
N GLU A 100 27.21 17.32 -14.92
CA GLU A 100 26.47 17.77 -13.74
C GLU A 100 25.38 18.80 -14.08
N ASP A 101 25.62 19.67 -15.06
CA ASP A 101 24.71 20.69 -15.58
C ASP A 101 23.57 20.13 -16.44
N GLN A 102 23.65 18.86 -16.85
CA GLN A 102 22.62 18.16 -17.61
C GLN A 102 21.81 17.16 -16.77
N ARG A 103 22.20 16.96 -15.50
CA ARG A 103 21.45 16.09 -14.59
C ARG A 103 20.11 16.73 -14.25
N PRO A 104 19.03 15.94 -14.16
CA PRO A 104 17.72 16.45 -13.77
C PRO A 104 17.75 16.95 -12.32
N GLY A 105 17.11 18.09 -12.07
CA GLY A 105 16.89 18.64 -10.74
C GLY A 105 15.92 17.81 -9.89
N ALA A 106 15.05 17.02 -10.53
CA ALA A 106 14.23 16.01 -9.86
C ALA A 106 14.08 14.73 -10.69
N VAL A 107 14.00 13.61 -9.98
CA VAL A 107 13.63 12.31 -10.52
C VAL A 107 12.36 11.87 -9.82
N ILE A 108 11.33 11.59 -10.61
CA ILE A 108 10.05 11.07 -10.12
C ILE A 108 9.83 9.68 -10.71
N VAL A 109 9.69 8.69 -9.83
CA VAL A 109 9.43 7.31 -10.19
C VAL A 109 7.96 7.01 -9.95
N GLY A 110 7.22 6.67 -11.01
CA GLY A 110 5.82 6.25 -10.94
C GLY A 110 5.71 4.74 -11.15
N ILE A 111 5.16 4.01 -10.18
CA ILE A 111 5.02 2.55 -10.22
C ILE A 111 3.54 2.21 -10.27
N MET A 112 3.08 1.55 -11.34
CA MET A 112 1.70 1.13 -11.49
C MET A 112 1.58 -0.37 -11.72
N THR A 113 0.69 -1.02 -10.97
CA THR A 113 0.45 -2.47 -11.05
C THR A 113 -0.98 -2.83 -10.63
N ASP A 114 -1.58 -3.80 -11.31
CA ASP A 114 -2.82 -4.46 -10.86
C ASP A 114 -2.59 -5.85 -10.26
N GLY A 115 -1.37 -6.37 -10.39
CA GLY A 115 -0.95 -7.68 -9.92
C GLY A 115 -0.33 -7.66 -8.53
N LEU A 116 -0.29 -8.85 -7.90
CA LEU A 116 0.49 -9.09 -6.69
C LEU A 116 1.87 -9.62 -7.09
N GLU A 117 2.93 -9.15 -6.42
CA GLU A 117 4.27 -9.71 -6.56
C GLU A 117 4.26 -11.24 -6.39
N ASN A 118 4.74 -11.96 -7.41
CA ASN A 118 4.72 -13.43 -7.44
C ASN A 118 5.83 -14.08 -8.28
N ALA A 119 6.76 -13.31 -8.85
CA ALA A 119 7.75 -13.82 -9.80
C ALA A 119 9.19 -13.29 -9.62
N SER A 120 9.41 -12.30 -8.75
CA SER A 120 10.73 -11.73 -8.48
C SER A 120 11.68 -12.75 -7.83
N LYS A 121 12.97 -12.65 -8.16
CA LYS A 121 14.04 -13.58 -7.73
C LYS A 121 15.30 -12.87 -7.26
N GLU A 122 15.56 -11.65 -7.70
CA GLU A 122 16.80 -10.92 -7.41
C GLU A 122 16.66 -10.01 -6.18
N TYR A 123 15.50 -9.36 -6.04
CA TYR A 123 15.24 -8.40 -4.97
C TYR A 123 14.17 -8.89 -4.00
N THR A 124 14.37 -8.55 -2.73
CA THR A 124 13.38 -8.72 -1.66
C THR A 124 12.70 -7.39 -1.34
N HIS A 125 11.53 -7.42 -0.70
CA HIS A 125 10.86 -6.21 -0.22
C HIS A 125 11.78 -5.34 0.65
N ALA A 126 12.56 -5.96 1.54
CA ALA A 126 13.50 -5.24 2.40
C ALA A 126 14.62 -4.55 1.58
N ALA A 127 15.13 -5.22 0.54
CA ALA A 127 16.14 -4.65 -0.34
C ALA A 127 15.58 -3.46 -1.16
N ILE A 128 14.37 -3.61 -1.71
CA ILE A 128 13.70 -2.51 -2.44
C ILE A 128 13.39 -1.34 -1.52
N LYS A 129 12.90 -1.61 -0.31
CA LYS A 129 12.67 -0.57 0.70
C LYS A 129 13.94 0.23 0.99
N ALA A 130 15.06 -0.46 1.24
CA ALA A 130 16.33 0.19 1.49
C ALA A 130 16.78 1.05 0.29
N LEU A 131 16.63 0.52 -0.93
CA LEU A 131 16.97 1.22 -2.16
C LEU A 131 16.11 2.48 -2.37
N VAL A 132 14.79 2.38 -2.21
CA VAL A 132 13.85 3.50 -2.33
C VAL A 132 14.15 4.57 -1.29
N THR A 133 14.35 4.18 -0.03
CA THR A 133 14.71 5.09 1.06
C THR A 133 16.03 5.81 0.77
N GLU A 134 17.08 5.10 0.33
CA GLU A 134 18.36 5.72 -0.03
C GLU A 134 18.20 6.77 -1.13
N ARG A 135 17.47 6.43 -2.21
CA ARG A 135 17.25 7.35 -3.34
C ARG A 135 16.44 8.57 -2.95
N GLU A 136 15.44 8.41 -2.10
CA GLU A 136 14.64 9.52 -1.60
C GLU A 136 15.42 10.45 -0.66
N GLU A 137 16.17 9.89 0.30
CA GLU A 137 16.85 10.66 1.35
C GLU A 137 18.17 11.27 0.87
N THR A 138 18.93 10.55 0.04
CA THR A 138 20.27 10.98 -0.39
C THR A 138 20.23 11.76 -1.70
N PHE A 139 19.36 11.35 -2.63
CA PHE A 139 19.31 11.92 -3.99
C PHE A 139 18.03 12.73 -4.24
N GLY A 140 17.13 12.81 -3.27
CA GLY A 140 15.90 13.61 -3.39
C GLY A 140 14.89 13.05 -4.38
N TRP A 141 14.97 11.76 -4.74
CA TRP A 141 14.01 11.14 -5.65
C TRP A 141 12.61 11.11 -5.01
N THR A 142 11.60 11.13 -5.87
CA THR A 142 10.20 11.02 -5.46
C THR A 142 9.64 9.71 -6.00
N PHE A 143 9.04 8.90 -5.14
CA PHE A 143 8.36 7.67 -5.55
C PHE A 143 6.86 7.81 -5.36
N LEU A 144 6.09 7.44 -6.39
CA LEU A 144 4.64 7.34 -6.39
C LEU A 144 4.26 5.88 -6.72
N TYR A 145 3.36 5.30 -5.93
CA TYR A 145 2.90 3.93 -6.10
C TYR A 145 1.39 3.89 -6.35
N MET A 146 0.95 3.17 -7.37
CA MET A 146 -0.45 2.96 -7.73
C MET A 146 -0.72 1.46 -7.82
N GLY A 147 -1.58 0.94 -6.95
CA GLY A 147 -1.95 -0.47 -6.94
C GLY A 147 -3.45 -0.67 -7.07
N ALA A 148 -3.88 -1.65 -7.87
CA ALA A 148 -5.30 -2.03 -7.94
C ALA A 148 -5.79 -2.82 -6.70
N ASN A 149 -4.89 -3.16 -5.78
CA ASN A 149 -5.19 -3.95 -4.58
C ASN A 149 -5.67 -3.06 -3.42
N GLN A 150 -6.60 -3.58 -2.60
CA GLN A 150 -7.09 -2.92 -1.38
C GLN A 150 -5.95 -2.55 -0.42
N ASP A 151 -4.85 -3.30 -0.46
CA ASP A 151 -3.66 -3.08 0.37
C ASP A 151 -2.56 -2.27 -0.33
N ALA A 152 -2.82 -1.57 -1.44
CA ALA A 152 -1.78 -0.86 -2.21
C ALA A 152 -0.96 0.13 -1.35
N ILE A 153 -1.57 0.72 -0.32
CA ILE A 153 -0.86 1.59 0.62
C ILE A 153 0.14 0.80 1.47
N GLU A 154 -0.22 -0.39 1.93
CA GLU A 154 0.65 -1.25 2.73
C GLU A 154 1.77 -1.85 1.87
N VAL A 155 1.44 -2.26 0.64
CA VAL A 155 2.43 -2.69 -0.35
C VAL A 155 3.40 -1.54 -0.62
N GLY A 156 2.90 -0.33 -0.92
CA GLY A 156 3.74 0.86 -1.09
C GLY A 156 4.66 1.12 0.11
N ALA A 157 4.13 1.03 1.34
CA ALA A 157 4.93 1.17 2.56
C ALA A 157 6.00 0.08 2.74
N SER A 158 5.71 -1.15 2.29
CA SER A 158 6.68 -2.26 2.27
C SER A 158 7.79 -2.05 1.25
N LEU A 159 7.52 -1.27 0.18
CA LEU A 159 8.49 -0.84 -0.83
C LEU A 159 9.25 0.43 -0.43
N GLY A 160 8.89 1.07 0.68
CA GLY A 160 9.50 2.33 1.13
C GLY A 160 8.81 3.60 0.64
N VAL A 161 7.68 3.48 -0.07
CA VAL A 161 6.87 4.62 -0.52
C VAL A 161 5.95 5.08 0.61
N LYS A 162 5.91 6.39 0.88
CA LYS A 162 5.04 6.94 1.93
C LYS A 162 3.55 6.73 1.61
N ARG A 163 2.71 6.69 2.64
CA ARG A 163 1.25 6.49 2.50
C ARG A 163 0.62 7.56 1.62
N GLU A 164 0.97 8.82 1.86
CA GLU A 164 0.53 9.98 1.08
C GLU A 164 0.90 9.88 -0.41
N ARG A 165 1.88 9.04 -0.76
CA ARG A 165 2.38 8.80 -2.12
C ARG A 165 2.02 7.42 -2.68
N SER A 166 1.13 6.71 -2.00
CA SER A 166 0.60 5.44 -2.44
C SER A 166 -0.90 5.58 -2.70
N LEU A 167 -1.41 5.13 -3.84
CA LEU A 167 -2.81 5.20 -4.25
C LEU A 167 -3.36 3.79 -4.50
N THR A 168 -4.45 3.46 -3.82
CA THR A 168 -5.28 2.32 -4.19
C THR A 168 -6.27 2.77 -5.26
N TYR A 169 -6.38 2.02 -6.35
CA TYR A 169 -7.41 2.25 -7.36
C TYR A 169 -8.26 1.00 -7.59
N ASP A 170 -9.50 1.20 -8.02
CA ASP A 170 -10.34 0.13 -8.56
C ASP A 170 -10.08 0.03 -10.06
N THR A 171 -10.03 -1.18 -10.60
CA THR A 171 -9.88 -1.46 -12.03
C THR A 171 -10.89 -0.72 -12.93
N ALA A 172 -12.06 -0.33 -12.41
CA ALA A 172 -13.05 0.49 -13.09
C ALA A 172 -12.70 1.99 -13.18
N ASN A 173 -11.74 2.47 -12.37
CA ASN A 173 -11.37 3.89 -12.23
C ASN A 173 -9.88 4.14 -12.49
N VAL A 174 -9.29 3.36 -13.40
CA VAL A 174 -7.89 3.50 -13.82
C VAL A 174 -7.59 4.91 -14.33
N ASP A 175 -8.54 5.54 -15.03
CA ASP A 175 -8.48 6.93 -15.49
C ASP A 175 -8.28 7.91 -14.33
N GLN A 176 -8.98 7.71 -13.21
CA GLN A 176 -8.87 8.55 -12.02
C GLN A 176 -7.50 8.38 -11.33
N ALA A 177 -6.97 7.16 -11.32
CA ALA A 177 -5.63 6.88 -10.80
C ALA A 177 -4.54 7.59 -11.61
N TYR A 178 -4.64 7.54 -12.93
CA TYR A 178 -3.74 8.28 -13.82
C TYR A 178 -3.90 9.79 -13.65
N ALA A 179 -5.13 10.30 -13.58
CA ALA A 179 -5.38 11.73 -13.41
C ALA A 179 -4.81 12.26 -12.08
N ALA A 180 -4.94 11.51 -10.99
CA ALA A 180 -4.35 11.86 -9.70
C ALA A 180 -2.82 11.91 -9.75
N THR A 181 -2.22 10.89 -10.36
CA THR A 181 -0.75 10.80 -10.51
C THR A 181 -0.22 11.90 -11.41
N SER A 182 -0.91 12.17 -12.52
CA SER A 182 -0.57 13.26 -13.43
C SER A 182 -0.62 14.62 -12.74
N ARG A 183 -1.69 14.91 -11.98
CA ARG A 183 -1.79 16.14 -11.16
C ARG A 183 -0.63 16.27 -10.19
N SER A 184 -0.28 15.18 -9.52
CA SER A 184 0.81 15.15 -8.55
C SER A 184 2.16 15.46 -9.21
N MET A 185 2.50 14.77 -10.31
CA MET A 185 3.74 15.00 -11.05
C MET A 185 3.79 16.38 -11.73
N ALA A 186 2.70 16.81 -12.37
CA ALA A 186 2.61 18.11 -13.03
C ALA A 186 2.68 19.26 -12.01
N GLY A 187 2.08 19.10 -10.83
CA GLY A 187 2.17 20.07 -9.73
C GLY A 187 3.61 20.24 -9.25
N MET A 188 4.32 19.13 -9.03
CA MET A 188 5.74 19.16 -8.65
C MET A 188 6.59 19.85 -9.72
N ARG A 189 6.39 19.49 -10.99
CA ARG A 189 7.09 20.10 -12.13
C ARG A 189 6.81 21.60 -12.26
N THR A 190 5.55 22.01 -12.12
CA THR A 190 5.15 23.42 -12.18
C THR A 190 5.82 24.22 -11.08
N ALA A 191 5.83 23.70 -9.83
CA ALA A 191 6.48 24.36 -8.71
C ALA A 191 7.99 24.50 -8.92
N MET A 192 8.65 23.44 -9.43
CA MET A 192 10.08 23.47 -9.73
C MET A 192 10.43 24.43 -10.86
N ALA A 193 9.65 24.46 -11.94
CA ALA A 193 9.82 25.41 -13.02
C ALA A 193 9.65 26.87 -12.54
N ALA A 194 8.87 27.09 -11.48
CA ALA A 194 8.73 28.38 -10.80
C ALA A 194 9.86 28.65 -9.76
N GLY A 195 10.85 27.76 -9.64
CA GLY A 195 12.02 27.92 -8.76
C GLY A 195 11.86 27.32 -7.36
N ALA A 196 10.82 26.53 -7.09
CA ALA A 196 10.69 25.83 -5.81
C ALA A 196 11.77 24.74 -5.68
N PRO A 197 12.40 24.58 -4.50
CA PRO A 197 13.31 23.47 -4.24
C PRO A 197 12.61 22.11 -4.44
N PRO A 198 13.27 21.08 -4.99
CA PRO A 198 12.66 19.77 -5.27
C PRO A 198 11.97 19.14 -4.04
N ALA A 199 12.58 19.21 -2.86
CA ALA A 199 12.01 18.68 -1.63
C ALA A 199 10.70 19.38 -1.23
N ALA A 200 10.65 20.71 -1.35
CA ALA A 200 9.44 21.49 -1.05
C ALA A 200 8.33 21.21 -2.08
N ALA A 201 8.69 21.13 -3.37
CA ALA A 201 7.76 20.77 -4.42
C ALA A 201 7.20 19.35 -4.21
N ARG A 202 8.03 18.39 -3.80
CA ARG A 202 7.62 17.04 -3.44
C ARG A 202 6.66 17.04 -2.26
N ASP A 203 7.02 17.68 -1.15
CA ASP A 203 6.19 17.62 0.07
C ASP A 203 4.82 18.30 -0.11
N GLN A 204 4.73 19.27 -1.02
CA GLN A 204 3.48 19.96 -1.35
C GLN A 204 2.63 19.25 -2.41
N HIS A 205 3.25 18.69 -3.46
CA HIS A 205 2.53 18.20 -4.65
C HIS A 205 2.60 16.68 -4.84
N ALA A 206 3.61 16.00 -4.30
CA ALA A 206 3.72 14.54 -4.32
C ALA A 206 2.83 13.93 -3.21
N VAL A 207 1.53 14.21 -3.25
CA VAL A 207 0.54 13.75 -2.28
C VAL A 207 -0.76 13.44 -3.00
N TYR A 208 -1.28 12.22 -2.81
CA TYR A 208 -2.64 11.87 -3.18
C TYR A 208 -3.62 12.34 -2.12
N THR A 209 -4.50 13.25 -2.51
CA THR A 209 -5.54 13.81 -1.65
C THR A 209 -6.62 12.78 -1.34
N GLU A 210 -7.45 13.03 -0.33
CA GLU A 210 -8.60 12.17 -0.04
C GLU A 210 -9.60 12.13 -1.21
N ALA A 211 -9.73 13.23 -1.96
CA ALA A 211 -10.54 13.27 -3.17
C ALA A 211 -9.97 12.37 -4.27
N ASP A 212 -8.65 12.34 -4.44
CA ASP A 212 -7.99 11.43 -5.38
C ASP A 212 -8.24 9.97 -4.99
N ARG A 213 -8.15 9.65 -3.70
CA ARG A 213 -8.42 8.31 -3.16
C ARG A 213 -9.85 7.88 -3.36
N ALA A 214 -10.81 8.76 -3.09
CA ALA A 214 -12.22 8.48 -3.29
C ALA A 214 -12.57 8.30 -4.77
N ALA A 215 -11.97 9.09 -5.67
CA ALA A 215 -12.20 8.97 -7.10
C ALA A 215 -11.58 7.70 -7.70
N ALA A 216 -10.34 7.37 -7.30
CA ALA A 216 -9.63 6.21 -7.82
C ALA A 216 -10.12 4.89 -7.21
N GLY A 217 -10.48 4.86 -5.92
CA GLY A 217 -10.89 3.64 -5.22
C GLY A 217 -12.29 3.11 -5.56
N GLY A 218 -13.08 3.85 -6.34
CA GLY A 218 -14.47 3.50 -6.67
C GLY A 218 -15.45 3.61 -5.50
N PRO A 219 -16.75 3.36 -5.74
CA PRO A 219 -17.73 3.38 -4.66
C PRO A 219 -17.43 2.27 -3.66
N VAL A 220 -17.26 2.65 -2.39
CA VAL A 220 -17.33 1.71 -1.26
C VAL A 220 -18.66 0.94 -1.38
N PRO A 221 -18.69 -0.40 -1.38
CA PRO A 221 -19.95 -1.13 -1.39
C PRO A 221 -20.78 -0.76 -0.16
N GLY A 222 -21.87 -0.02 -0.38
CA GLY A 222 -22.94 0.18 0.60
C GLY A 222 -23.10 1.59 1.21
N ARG A 223 -23.35 2.62 0.39
CA ARG A 223 -24.27 3.71 0.79
C ARG A 223 -25.18 4.07 -0.38
N THR A 224 -26.24 3.31 -0.57
CA THR A 224 -27.44 3.80 -1.25
C THR A 224 -28.48 4.13 -0.19
N SER A 225 -28.80 5.41 -0.05
CA SER A 225 -30.10 5.80 0.50
C SER A 225 -30.60 6.99 -0.30
N SER A 226 -31.52 6.70 -1.22
CA SER A 226 -32.62 7.63 -1.48
C SER A 226 -33.28 7.93 -0.14
N TRP A 227 -33.45 9.21 0.21
CA TRP A 227 -34.54 9.69 1.07
C TRP A 227 -34.48 11.22 1.08
N ALA A 228 -35.57 11.84 0.64
CA ALA A 228 -35.81 13.27 0.76
C ALA A 228 -36.17 13.61 2.21
N GLY A 229 -35.58 14.68 2.78
CA GLY A 229 -36.13 15.37 3.95
C GLY A 229 -35.15 15.87 5.02
N ARG A 230 -34.73 17.14 4.89
CA ARG A 230 -34.39 18.15 5.94
C ARG A 230 -33.23 17.90 6.94
N PRO A 231 -32.66 18.96 7.55
CA PRO A 231 -31.23 19.04 7.80
C PRO A 231 -30.78 18.49 9.16
N SER A 232 -29.63 17.82 9.12
CA SER A 232 -28.50 17.82 10.05
C SER A 232 -28.79 18.08 11.55
N ALA A 233 -28.69 17.01 12.34
CA ALA A 233 -27.99 17.04 13.62
C ALA A 233 -26.92 15.94 13.60
N ALA A 234 -25.67 16.30 13.89
CA ALA A 234 -24.56 15.35 14.02
C ALA A 234 -24.85 14.34 15.17
N PRO A 235 -24.45 13.07 15.04
CA PRO A 235 -24.82 12.04 16.00
C PRO A 235 -23.98 12.16 17.28
N ALA A 236 -24.61 11.88 18.42
CA ALA A 236 -23.92 11.64 19.67
C ALA A 236 -23.02 10.39 19.50
N SER A 237 -21.71 10.58 19.68
CA SER A 237 -20.71 9.52 19.71
C SER A 237 -20.97 8.58 20.89
N VAL A 238 -21.31 7.31 20.62
CA VAL A 238 -21.22 6.26 21.64
C VAL A 238 -19.77 5.75 21.64
N PRO A 239 -19.02 5.84 22.76
CA PRO A 239 -17.66 5.33 22.83
C PRO A 239 -17.71 3.80 22.88
N ALA A 240 -17.15 3.12 21.87
CA ALA A 240 -16.96 1.68 21.95
C ALA A 240 -15.94 1.37 23.06
N PRO A 241 -16.25 0.47 24.03
CA PRO A 241 -15.28 0.07 25.04
C PRO A 241 -14.16 -0.71 24.35
N ARG A 242 -12.92 -0.26 24.54
CA ARG A 242 -11.72 -0.96 24.08
C ARG A 242 -11.02 -1.50 25.31
N GLY A 243 -10.70 -2.78 25.33
CA GLY A 243 -9.62 -3.26 26.18
C GLY A 243 -8.37 -2.47 25.79
N THR A 244 -7.81 -1.70 26.72
CA THR A 244 -6.61 -0.90 26.49
C THR A 244 -5.40 -1.63 27.05
N LYS A 245 -4.20 -1.15 26.75
CA LYS A 245 -2.98 -1.74 27.32
C LYS A 245 -2.97 -1.71 28.85
N ASP A 246 -3.58 -0.68 29.45
CA ASP A 246 -3.61 -0.45 30.89
C ASP A 246 -4.83 -1.08 31.57
N ASP A 247 -5.88 -1.41 30.80
CA ASP A 247 -7.09 -2.10 31.25
C ASP A 247 -7.55 -3.10 30.17
N PRO A 248 -6.88 -4.26 30.07
CA PRO A 248 -7.14 -5.24 29.02
C PRO A 248 -8.39 -6.06 29.34
N PHE A 249 -9.14 -6.44 28.31
CA PHE A 249 -10.25 -7.37 28.46
C PHE A 249 -9.77 -8.73 28.97
N ASP A 250 -10.56 -9.40 29.82
CA ASP A 250 -10.38 -10.85 29.97
C ASP A 250 -10.91 -11.60 28.73
N GLU A 251 -10.69 -12.92 28.69
CA GLU A 251 -11.10 -13.77 27.56
C GLU A 251 -12.61 -13.69 27.28
N GLN A 252 -13.45 -13.55 28.32
CA GLN A 252 -14.90 -13.47 28.16
C GLN A 252 -15.32 -12.11 27.58
N HIS A 253 -14.80 -11.01 28.12
CA HIS A 253 -15.07 -9.67 27.61
C HIS A 253 -14.55 -9.47 26.18
N LEU A 254 -13.42 -10.12 25.82
CA LEU A 254 -12.94 -10.16 24.44
C LEU A 254 -13.97 -10.83 23.52
N LEU A 255 -14.48 -12.00 23.89
CA LEU A 255 -15.48 -12.71 23.09
C LEU A 255 -16.79 -11.92 22.97
N ASP A 256 -17.23 -11.27 24.04
CA ASP A 256 -18.43 -10.43 24.02
C ASP A 256 -18.25 -9.19 23.15
N HIS A 257 -17.07 -8.56 23.18
CA HIS A 257 -16.73 -7.49 22.26
C HIS A 257 -16.75 -7.96 20.79
N VAL A 258 -16.13 -9.11 20.50
CA VAL A 258 -16.16 -9.69 19.15
C VAL A 258 -17.59 -9.99 18.69
N ARG A 259 -18.45 -10.54 19.57
CA ARG A 259 -19.89 -10.73 19.26
C ARG A 259 -20.59 -9.42 18.95
N SER A 260 -20.30 -8.35 19.70
CA SER A 260 -20.85 -7.01 19.43
C SER A 260 -20.42 -6.47 18.07
N VAL A 261 -19.14 -6.65 17.70
CA VAL A 261 -18.62 -6.27 16.37
C VAL A 261 -19.27 -7.11 15.25
N LEU A 262 -19.48 -8.41 15.47
CA LEU A 262 -20.21 -9.24 14.51
C LEU A 262 -21.66 -8.75 14.37
N ALA A 263 -22.35 -8.45 15.47
CA ALA A 263 -23.72 -7.95 15.46
C ALA A 263 -23.86 -6.59 14.76
N SER A 264 -22.84 -5.73 14.79
CA SER A 264 -22.87 -4.42 14.12
C SER A 264 -22.80 -4.48 12.60
N GLY A 265 -22.46 -5.64 12.03
CA GLY A 265 -22.26 -5.77 10.58
C GLY A 265 -20.86 -5.35 10.11
N ALA A 266 -19.96 -4.95 11.01
CA ALA A 266 -18.61 -4.53 10.64
C ALA A 266 -17.83 -5.62 9.89
N PRO A 267 -17.06 -5.26 8.84
CA PRO A 267 -16.29 -6.21 8.03
C PRO A 267 -15.00 -6.71 8.71
N THR A 268 -14.51 -5.99 9.70
CA THR A 268 -13.29 -6.26 10.46
C THR A 268 -13.49 -5.88 11.94
N LEU A 269 -12.51 -6.17 12.80
CA LEU A 269 -12.58 -5.91 14.24
C LEU A 269 -12.84 -4.43 14.57
N ALA A 270 -12.20 -3.54 13.82
CA ALA A 270 -12.45 -2.11 13.87
C ALA A 270 -12.20 -1.49 12.49
N ASP A 271 -12.58 -0.23 12.33
CA ASP A 271 -12.34 0.53 11.11
C ASP A 271 -10.84 0.61 10.79
N VAL A 272 -10.40 -0.14 9.77
CA VAL A 272 -9.02 -0.17 9.31
C VAL A 272 -8.59 1.19 8.76
N GLY A 273 -9.52 2.04 8.30
CA GLY A 273 -9.25 3.42 7.91
C GLY A 273 -8.84 4.30 9.09
N MET A 274 -9.47 4.11 10.26
CA MET A 274 -9.12 4.86 11.47
C MET A 274 -7.93 4.28 12.23
N PHE A 275 -7.78 2.95 12.24
CA PHE A 275 -6.76 2.28 13.06
C PHE A 275 -5.59 1.69 12.27
N GLY A 276 -5.62 1.68 10.93
CA GLY A 276 -4.48 1.35 10.07
C GLY A 276 -3.84 0.00 10.37
N GLY A 277 -4.65 -1.05 10.56
CA GLY A 277 -4.16 -2.40 10.89
C GLY A 277 -3.49 -2.52 12.27
N ARG A 278 -3.55 -1.49 13.12
CA ARG A 278 -2.94 -1.49 14.44
C ARG A 278 -3.75 -2.32 15.44
N ALA A 279 -3.10 -2.68 16.53
CA ALA A 279 -3.73 -3.21 17.72
C ALA A 279 -4.85 -2.26 18.22
N VAL A 280 -6.07 -2.75 18.28
CA VAL A 280 -7.26 -1.97 18.73
C VAL A 280 -7.97 -2.56 19.93
N VAL A 281 -7.74 -3.85 20.20
CA VAL A 281 -8.26 -4.54 21.38
C VAL A 281 -7.11 -5.22 22.09
N TRP A 282 -6.92 -4.88 23.36
CA TRP A 282 -5.99 -5.55 24.26
C TRP A 282 -6.76 -6.47 25.19
N ALA A 283 -6.24 -7.68 25.36
CA ALA A 283 -6.87 -8.68 26.20
C ALA A 283 -5.83 -9.53 26.96
N THR A 284 -6.27 -10.18 28.02
CA THR A 284 -5.51 -11.19 28.76
C THR A 284 -6.16 -12.54 28.53
N VAL A 285 -5.46 -13.42 27.80
CA VAL A 285 -5.92 -14.79 27.52
C VAL A 285 -5.03 -15.75 28.28
N ARG A 286 -5.62 -16.53 29.20
CA ARG A 286 -4.88 -17.47 30.08
C ARG A 286 -3.70 -16.82 30.82
N GLY A 287 -3.89 -15.57 31.26
CA GLY A 287 -2.84 -14.80 31.97
C GLY A 287 -1.76 -14.21 31.06
N VAL A 288 -1.85 -14.39 29.74
CA VAL A 288 -0.90 -13.83 28.77
C VAL A 288 -1.53 -12.62 28.08
N PRO A 289 -0.85 -11.45 28.07
CA PRO A 289 -1.33 -10.27 27.36
C PRO A 289 -1.22 -10.47 25.85
N VAL A 290 -2.35 -10.30 25.18
CA VAL A 290 -2.51 -10.36 23.73
C VAL A 290 -3.15 -9.09 23.20
N PHE A 291 -2.96 -8.83 21.92
CA PHE A 291 -3.65 -7.76 21.23
C PHE A 291 -4.16 -8.24 19.87
N LEU A 292 -5.33 -7.74 19.49
CA LEU A 292 -5.93 -7.98 18.19
C LEU A 292 -5.87 -6.71 17.35
N ASN A 293 -5.48 -6.89 16.09
CA ASN A 293 -5.42 -5.82 15.12
C ASN A 293 -6.79 -5.54 14.48
N ALA A 294 -6.97 -4.28 14.07
CA ALA A 294 -8.21 -3.77 13.48
C ALA A 294 -8.67 -4.52 12.23
N ASP A 295 -7.72 -5.08 11.49
CA ASP A 295 -7.87 -5.82 10.24
C ASP A 295 -8.30 -7.28 10.42
N SER A 296 -8.49 -7.76 11.67
CA SER A 296 -9.03 -9.11 11.90
C SER A 296 -10.41 -9.23 11.26
N SER A 297 -10.54 -10.12 10.27
CA SER A 297 -11.70 -10.18 9.37
C SER A 297 -12.93 -10.74 10.07
N ARG A 298 -14.11 -10.27 9.65
CA ARG A 298 -15.41 -10.79 10.12
C ARG A 298 -15.50 -12.31 10.05
N ALA A 299 -14.99 -12.92 8.97
CA ALA A 299 -15.00 -14.37 8.80
C ALA A 299 -14.12 -15.09 9.83
N ALA A 300 -12.96 -14.52 10.19
CA ALA A 300 -12.10 -15.07 11.23
C ALA A 300 -12.68 -14.87 12.63
N LEU A 301 -13.28 -13.70 12.89
CA LEU A 301 -13.98 -13.38 14.13
C LEU A 301 -15.21 -14.28 14.34
N GLN A 302 -15.96 -14.58 13.28
CA GLN A 302 -17.07 -15.53 13.33
C GLN A 302 -16.56 -16.93 13.70
N GLN A 303 -15.47 -17.39 13.07
CA GLN A 303 -14.85 -18.67 13.42
C GLN A 303 -14.38 -18.74 14.88
N LEU A 304 -13.87 -17.64 15.44
CA LEU A 304 -13.49 -17.54 16.86
C LEU A 304 -14.71 -17.75 17.76
N VAL A 305 -15.81 -17.03 17.49
CA VAL A 305 -17.05 -17.14 18.26
C VAL A 305 -17.66 -18.54 18.14
N ASP A 306 -17.73 -19.09 16.93
CA ASP A 306 -18.24 -20.44 16.67
C ASP A 306 -17.41 -21.51 17.40
N ALA A 307 -16.08 -21.35 17.43
CA ALA A 307 -15.19 -22.24 18.15
C ALA A 307 -15.42 -22.14 19.67
N SER A 308 -15.60 -20.93 20.21
CA SER A 308 -15.87 -20.72 21.64
C SER A 308 -17.19 -21.35 22.10
N ALA A 309 -18.18 -21.44 21.19
CA ALA A 309 -19.47 -22.06 21.48
C ALA A 309 -19.39 -23.59 21.60
N ARG A 310 -18.34 -24.21 21.05
CA ARG A 310 -18.11 -25.67 21.09
C ARG A 310 -17.32 -26.12 22.31
N GLY A 311 -16.76 -25.20 23.09
CA GLY A 311 -15.96 -25.49 24.26
C GLY A 311 -14.79 -24.52 24.43
N PRO A 312 -13.90 -24.78 25.41
CA PRO A 312 -12.72 -23.94 25.65
C PRO A 312 -11.82 -23.84 24.41
N LEU A 313 -11.40 -22.63 24.09
CA LEU A 313 -10.46 -22.39 22.99
C LEU A 313 -9.06 -22.89 23.36
N PRO A 314 -8.36 -23.59 22.46
CA PRO A 314 -7.05 -24.19 22.75
C PRO A 314 -5.89 -23.19 22.80
N TRP A 315 -6.12 -21.92 22.42
CA TRP A 315 -5.16 -20.80 22.33
C TRP A 315 -3.69 -21.21 22.22
N THR A 316 -3.14 -21.16 21.02
CA THR A 316 -1.73 -21.52 20.78
C THR A 316 -0.94 -20.38 20.15
N VAL A 317 0.35 -20.34 20.44
CA VAL A 317 1.32 -19.46 19.79
C VAL A 317 2.00 -20.19 18.66
N ILE A 318 2.13 -19.51 17.53
CA ILE A 318 2.80 -19.96 16.32
C ILE A 318 3.75 -18.87 15.81
N ALA A 319 4.64 -19.24 14.89
CA ALA A 319 5.49 -18.27 14.21
C ALA A 319 4.63 -17.29 13.40
N SER A 320 4.95 -16.00 13.45
CA SER A 320 4.43 -14.95 12.59
C SER A 320 5.02 -15.06 11.19
N GLN A 321 4.65 -14.16 10.27
CA GLN A 321 5.25 -14.11 8.93
C GLN A 321 6.74 -13.71 8.98
N SER A 322 7.18 -12.98 10.01
CA SER A 322 8.59 -12.62 10.23
C SER A 322 9.39 -13.70 10.97
N GLY A 323 8.80 -14.87 11.24
CA GLY A 323 9.44 -15.98 11.96
C GLY A 323 9.45 -15.83 13.48
N GLN A 324 8.94 -14.73 14.04
CA GLN A 324 8.84 -14.56 15.49
C GLN A 324 7.70 -15.39 16.08
N LEU A 325 7.95 -16.10 17.18
CA LEU A 325 6.94 -16.88 17.91
C LEU A 325 6.07 -15.96 18.78
N ASN A 326 5.24 -15.14 18.15
CA ASN A 326 4.35 -14.20 18.83
C ASN A 326 2.93 -14.15 18.25
N LYS A 327 2.60 -14.91 17.20
CA LYS A 327 1.24 -14.92 16.66
C LYS A 327 0.36 -15.89 17.45
N VAL A 328 -0.80 -15.43 17.86
CA VAL A 328 -1.78 -16.20 18.64
C VAL A 328 -2.90 -16.66 17.72
N THR A 329 -3.29 -17.93 17.86
CA THR A 329 -4.40 -18.56 17.15
C THR A 329 -5.29 -19.33 18.13
N PHE A 330 -6.56 -19.49 17.79
CA PHE A 330 -7.52 -20.29 18.54
C PHE A 330 -7.73 -21.69 17.93
N ARG A 331 -6.89 -22.09 16.96
CA ARG A 331 -6.80 -23.46 16.44
C ARG A 331 -5.43 -24.04 16.77
N SER A 332 -5.39 -25.32 17.14
CA SER A 332 -4.15 -25.96 17.62
C SER A 332 -3.08 -25.99 16.53
N GLY A 333 -2.06 -25.13 16.64
CA GLY A 333 -0.93 -25.09 15.72
C GLY A 333 -1.23 -24.57 14.31
N GLU A 334 -2.47 -24.14 14.04
CA GLU A 334 -2.93 -23.74 12.71
C GLU A 334 -3.14 -22.23 12.61
N ARG A 335 -2.72 -21.65 11.47
CA ARG A 335 -3.08 -20.26 11.14
C ARG A 335 -4.56 -20.18 10.78
N VAL A 336 -5.23 -19.16 11.30
CA VAL A 336 -6.55 -18.76 10.84
C VAL A 336 -6.38 -17.55 9.90
N PRO A 337 -6.64 -17.69 8.59
CA PRO A 337 -6.56 -16.57 7.65
C PRO A 337 -7.46 -15.42 8.09
N GLY A 338 -6.95 -14.19 8.03
CA GLY A 338 -7.67 -13.00 8.49
C GLY A 338 -7.79 -12.87 10.01
N PHE A 339 -7.15 -13.72 10.81
CA PHE A 339 -7.04 -13.52 12.26
C PHE A 339 -5.66 -12.95 12.62
N TYR A 340 -5.63 -11.75 13.19
CA TYR A 340 -4.42 -11.03 13.52
C TYR A 340 -4.38 -10.73 15.02
N CYS A 341 -4.01 -11.76 15.78
CA CYS A 341 -3.84 -11.69 17.23
C CYS A 341 -2.39 -12.03 17.57
N TYR A 342 -1.78 -11.29 18.51
CA TYR A 342 -0.38 -11.45 18.87
C TYR A 342 -0.17 -11.32 20.38
N THR A 343 0.85 -11.99 20.89
CA THR A 343 1.34 -11.78 22.26
C THR A 343 2.21 -10.51 22.31
N SER A 344 2.17 -9.83 23.45
CA SER A 344 3.08 -8.69 23.70
C SER A 344 4.55 -9.09 23.86
N ALA A 345 4.83 -10.35 24.19
CA ALA A 345 6.16 -10.92 24.33
C ALA A 345 6.38 -12.09 23.36
N VAL A 346 7.57 -12.16 22.75
CA VAL A 346 7.98 -13.29 21.91
C VAL A 346 8.25 -14.52 22.79
N GLN A 347 7.71 -15.67 22.41
CA GLN A 347 7.93 -16.94 23.11
C GLN A 347 9.13 -17.71 22.54
N SER A 348 9.70 -18.61 23.35
CA SER A 348 10.81 -19.46 22.92
C SER A 348 10.37 -20.67 22.08
N VAL A 349 9.12 -21.13 22.24
CA VAL A 349 8.58 -22.34 21.57
C VAL A 349 7.11 -22.11 21.17
N ALA A 350 6.70 -22.66 20.01
CA ALA A 350 5.29 -22.70 19.61
C ALA A 350 4.51 -23.71 20.46
N GLY A 351 3.26 -23.41 20.79
CA GLY A 351 2.45 -24.32 21.62
C GLY A 351 1.35 -23.62 22.40
N PRO A 352 0.75 -24.28 23.40
CA PRO A 352 -0.29 -23.69 24.24
C PRO A 352 0.14 -22.37 24.87
N LEU A 353 -0.71 -21.35 24.73
CA LEU A 353 -0.50 -20.04 25.31
C LEU A 353 -0.54 -20.13 26.84
N GLY A 354 0.53 -19.70 27.51
CA GLY A 354 0.66 -19.78 28.97
C GLY A 354 1.18 -21.12 29.49
N GLY A 355 1.51 -22.07 28.62
CA GLY A 355 2.25 -23.28 28.99
C GLY A 355 3.74 -22.97 29.14
N VAL A 356 4.28 -23.10 30.35
CA VAL A 356 5.72 -23.04 30.59
C VAL A 356 6.40 -24.09 29.71
N ALA A 357 7.46 -23.70 29.00
CA ALA A 357 8.37 -24.65 28.38
C ALA A 357 8.91 -25.56 29.49
N VAL A 358 8.43 -26.80 29.56
CA VAL A 358 9.09 -27.82 30.35
C VAL A 358 10.41 -28.07 29.63
N ALA A 359 11.49 -27.55 30.19
CA ALA A 359 12.84 -27.94 29.82
C ALA A 359 12.91 -29.48 29.90
N ARG A 360 13.24 -30.10 28.78
CA ARG A 360 13.79 -31.46 28.73
C ARG A 360 15.08 -31.42 27.92
#